data_AF-A0A926BPJ8-F1
#
_entry.id   AF-A0A926BPJ8-F1
#
_cell.length_a   1.000
_cell.length_b   1.000
_cell.length_c   1.000
_cell.angle_alpha   90.00
_cell.angle_beta   90.00
_cell.angle_gamma   90.00
#
_symmetry.space_group_name_H-M   'P 1'
#
loop_
_entity.id
_entity.type
_entity.pdbx_description
1 polymer ?
#
loop_
_entity_poly.entity_id
_entity_poly.type
_entity_poly.pdbx_seq_one_letter_code
_entity_poly.pdbx_strand_id
1 'polypeptide(L)'
;AGLPHILVRFYTNPDGRSAKRTTFWVMVLLGVFYVFTPMWGAAGRQLLPALYANNKTDAVVIALPRILENKLLGEILAGITSAGAFAAFMSTFSGLLVSMSGALAHDIYGKMIKPTASTAERLTAFKLAAVVFGIISMGLGLLVESFDITLLVGWAFAIAAASYFPLLLLGAWWRGLTKHGAAAGMLLGGTLSLLAIIVFMGVEKKWLPLDLPPLTKALLEQPAIWGVPLSLLTMFVVSKATASRVPPDVDTKMLRLHAPEEMGLSKNYVE
;
A
#
# COMPACT_ATOMS: atom_id res chain seq x y z
N ALA A 1 6.13 2.49 -4.35
CA ALA A 1 5.01 1.55 -4.11
C ALA A 1 3.95 1.76 -5.18
N GLY A 2 3.70 0.76 -6.03
CA GLY A 2 2.71 0.84 -7.10
C GLY A 2 1.31 0.52 -6.62
N LEU A 3 0.88 1.18 -5.55
CA LEU A 3 -0.36 0.87 -4.86
C LEU A 3 -1.54 1.45 -5.64
N PRO A 4 -2.53 0.62 -6.06
CA PRO A 4 -3.61 1.06 -6.95
C PRO A 4 -4.37 2.29 -6.46
N HIS A 5 -4.58 2.42 -5.14
CA HIS A 5 -5.31 3.55 -4.55
C HIS A 5 -4.62 4.91 -4.76
N ILE A 6 -3.28 4.94 -4.90
CA ILE A 6 -2.53 6.16 -5.23
C ILE A 6 -2.63 6.46 -6.72
N LEU A 7 -2.51 5.41 -7.54
CA LEU A 7 -2.52 5.52 -9.00
C LEU A 7 -3.85 6.10 -9.52
N VAL A 8 -4.98 5.68 -8.94
CA VAL A 8 -6.31 6.19 -9.29
C VAL A 8 -6.44 7.70 -9.07
N ARG A 9 -5.76 8.27 -8.06
CA ARG A 9 -5.76 9.71 -7.80
C ARG A 9 -4.89 10.50 -8.79
N PHE A 10 -3.93 9.85 -9.45
CA PHE A 10 -3.19 10.51 -10.52
C PHE A 10 -4.01 10.61 -11.81
N TYR A 11 -4.91 9.65 -12.06
CA TYR A 11 -5.79 9.64 -13.23
C TYR A 11 -6.90 10.70 -13.20
N THR A 12 -7.14 11.35 -12.07
CA THR A 12 -8.06 12.49 -11.99
C THR A 12 -7.43 13.83 -12.36
N ASN A 13 -6.11 13.87 -12.64
CA ASN A 13 -5.48 15.09 -13.14
C ASN A 13 -5.71 15.24 -14.66
N PRO A 14 -6.03 16.44 -15.14
CA PRO A 14 -6.36 16.67 -16.55
C PRO A 14 -5.16 16.50 -17.50
N ASP A 15 -3.94 16.77 -17.02
CA ASP A 15 -2.72 16.79 -17.85
C ASP A 15 -1.50 16.24 -17.11
N GLY A 16 -0.53 15.67 -17.85
CA GLY A 16 0.73 15.16 -17.29
C GLY A 16 1.58 16.23 -16.60
N ARG A 17 1.55 17.49 -17.08
CA ARG A 17 2.23 18.62 -16.41
C ARG A 17 1.64 18.91 -15.03
N SER A 18 0.31 18.89 -14.92
CA SER A 18 -0.41 19.04 -13.65
C SER A 18 -0.09 17.89 -12.70
N ALA A 19 -0.06 16.65 -13.20
CA ALA A 19 0.32 15.48 -12.41
C ALA A 19 1.75 15.58 -11.83
N LYS A 20 2.73 16.08 -12.61
CA LYS A 20 4.10 16.32 -12.11
C LYS A 20 4.13 17.39 -11.01
N ARG A 21 3.40 18.49 -11.16
CA ARG A 21 3.30 19.55 -10.15
C ARG A 21 2.68 19.03 -8.85
N THR A 22 1.62 18.24 -8.96
CA THR A 22 1.00 17.56 -7.80
C THR A 22 1.99 16.61 -7.13
N THR A 23 2.71 15.81 -7.93
CA THR A 23 3.74 14.90 -7.40
C THR A 23 4.84 15.63 -6.64
N PHE A 24 5.30 16.77 -7.17
CA PHE A 24 6.29 17.61 -6.50
C PHE A 24 5.79 18.10 -5.13
N TRP A 25 4.57 18.66 -5.07
CA TRP A 25 4.00 19.10 -3.79
C TRP A 25 3.78 17.96 -2.80
N VAL A 26 3.37 16.78 -3.28
CA VAL A 26 3.26 15.58 -2.45
C VAL A 26 4.63 15.19 -1.88
N MET A 27 5.69 15.21 -2.68
CA MET A 27 7.05 14.93 -2.20
C MET A 27 7.52 15.96 -1.15
N VAL A 28 7.25 17.25 -1.35
CA VAL A 28 7.59 18.30 -0.39
C VAL A 28 6.83 18.10 0.92
N LEU A 29 5.52 17.88 0.86
CA LEU A 29 4.68 17.67 2.04
C LEU A 29 5.10 16.42 2.82
N LEU A 30 5.40 15.33 2.11
CA LEU A 30 5.95 14.12 2.72
C LEU A 30 7.32 14.39 3.36
N GLY A 31 8.20 15.13 2.68
CA GLY A 31 9.50 15.51 3.23
C GLY A 31 9.38 16.27 4.55
N VAL A 32 8.50 17.28 4.60
CA VAL A 32 8.22 18.04 5.83
C VAL A 32 7.68 17.12 6.92
N PHE A 33 6.73 16.23 6.59
CA PHE A 33 6.16 15.28 7.55
C PHE A 33 7.23 14.34 8.13
N TYR A 34 8.08 13.75 7.27
CA TYR A 34 9.14 12.82 7.68
C TYR A 34 10.25 13.47 8.51
N VAL A 35 10.48 14.79 8.38
CA VAL A 35 11.39 15.53 9.26
C VAL A 35 10.72 15.86 10.59
N PHE A 36 9.44 16.23 10.55
CA PHE A 36 8.70 16.62 11.75
C PHE A 36 8.47 15.45 12.72
N THR A 37 8.15 14.25 12.23
CA THR A 37 7.85 13.10 13.10
C THR A 37 9.02 12.71 14.03
N PRO A 38 10.27 12.51 13.53
CA PRO A 38 11.41 12.23 14.41
C PRO A 38 11.74 13.38 15.36
N MET A 39 11.59 14.63 14.92
CA MET A 39 11.79 15.79 15.79
C MET A 39 10.81 15.77 16.98
N TRP A 40 9.53 15.48 16.72
CA TRP A 40 8.50 15.35 17.75
C TRP A 40 8.77 14.16 18.69
N GLY A 41 9.22 13.03 18.13
CA GLY A 41 9.65 11.87 18.92
C GLY A 41 10.83 12.19 19.84
N ALA A 42 11.87 12.84 19.32
CA ALA A 42 13.04 13.26 20.10
C ALA A 42 12.67 14.23 21.23
N ALA A 43 11.82 15.22 20.95
CA ALA A 43 11.29 16.13 21.97
C ALA A 43 10.51 15.36 23.05
N GLY A 44 9.68 14.40 22.65
CA GLY A 44 8.97 13.50 23.56
C GLY A 44 9.90 12.70 24.47
N ARG A 45 11.01 12.21 23.94
CA ARG A 45 11.98 11.42 24.72
C ARG A 45 12.65 12.24 25.82
N GLN A 46 12.92 13.51 25.56
CA GLN A 46 13.55 14.41 26.53
C GLN A 46 12.54 14.94 27.56
N LEU A 47 11.34 15.31 27.12
CA LEU A 47 10.35 16.02 27.94
C LEU A 47 9.39 15.09 28.68
N LEU A 48 9.18 13.87 28.16
CA LEU A 48 8.26 12.87 28.73
C LEU A 48 8.94 11.50 28.85
N PRO A 49 10.07 11.38 29.57
CA PRO A 49 10.82 10.12 29.68
C PRO A 49 10.00 8.99 30.30
N ALA A 50 9.03 9.31 31.16
CA ALA A 50 8.13 8.34 31.77
C ALA A 50 7.25 7.58 30.75
N LEU A 51 6.90 8.19 29.61
CA LEU A 51 6.13 7.50 28.57
C LEU A 51 6.98 6.45 27.85
N TYR A 52 8.27 6.74 27.65
CA TYR A 52 9.22 5.79 27.05
C TYR A 52 9.56 4.65 27.99
N ALA A 53 9.71 4.93 29.29
CA ALA A 53 9.96 3.90 30.30
C ALA A 53 8.77 2.90 30.42
N ASN A 54 7.54 3.36 30.19
CA ASN A 54 6.33 2.54 30.27
C ASN A 54 5.84 2.01 28.91
N ASN A 55 6.64 2.16 27.84
CA ASN A 55 6.30 1.73 26.48
C ASN A 55 4.96 2.32 25.95
N LYS A 56 4.63 3.55 26.35
CA LYS A 56 3.44 4.31 25.91
C LYS A 56 3.81 5.44 24.96
N THR A 57 4.70 5.14 24.01
CA THR A 57 5.26 6.12 23.06
C THR A 57 4.19 6.72 22.13
N ASP A 58 3.10 6.00 21.88
CA ASP A 58 2.01 6.47 21.01
C ASP A 58 1.27 7.68 21.58
N ALA A 59 1.28 7.83 22.91
CA ALA A 59 0.65 8.96 23.59
C ALA A 59 1.45 10.26 23.51
N VAL A 60 2.73 10.21 23.09
CA VAL A 60 3.64 11.36 23.06
C VAL A 60 3.08 12.51 22.23
N VAL A 61 2.43 12.21 21.10
CA VAL A 61 1.87 13.21 20.19
C VAL A 61 0.80 14.07 20.87
N ILE A 62 -0.02 13.48 21.75
CA ILE A 62 -1.11 14.15 22.46
C ILE A 62 -0.65 14.71 23.81
N ALA A 63 0.35 14.08 24.42
CA ALA A 63 0.87 14.47 25.73
C ALA A 63 1.82 15.68 25.67
N LEU A 64 2.58 15.84 24.57
CA LEU A 64 3.53 16.95 24.42
C LEU A 64 2.88 18.34 24.47
N PRO A 65 1.74 18.61 23.83
CA PRO A 65 1.09 19.92 24.00
C PRO A 65 0.65 20.21 25.44
N ARG A 66 0.38 19.18 26.25
CA ARG A 66 -0.14 19.34 27.63
C ARG A 66 0.93 19.74 28.65
N ILE A 67 2.21 19.71 28.29
CA ILE A 67 3.30 20.18 29.16
C ILE A 67 3.48 21.71 29.12
N LEU A 68 2.74 22.42 28.26
CA LEU A 68 2.75 23.88 28.20
C LEU A 68 2.25 24.48 29.51
N GLU A 69 2.89 25.57 29.96
CA GLU A 69 2.52 26.27 31.20
C GLU A 69 1.06 26.73 31.20
N ASN A 70 0.56 27.15 30.04
CA ASN A 70 -0.85 27.46 29.85
C ASN A 70 -1.65 26.17 29.57
N LYS A 71 -2.28 25.65 30.63
CA LYS A 71 -3.08 24.42 30.58
C LYS A 71 -4.20 24.46 29.53
N LEU A 72 -4.92 25.58 29.43
CA LEU A 72 -6.01 25.72 28.46
C LEU A 72 -5.49 25.61 27.02
N LEU A 73 -4.38 26.29 26.73
CA LEU A 73 -3.75 26.25 25.41
C LEU A 73 -3.21 24.84 25.10
N GLY A 74 -2.61 24.16 26.08
CA GLY A 74 -2.14 22.79 25.93
C GLY A 74 -3.26 21.78 25.65
N GLU A 75 -4.40 21.90 26.31
CA GLU A 75 -5.58 21.07 26.06
C GLU A 75 -6.18 21.32 24.67
N ILE A 76 -6.30 22.59 24.25
CA ILE A 76 -6.78 22.96 22.92
C ILE A 76 -5.87 22.38 21.84
N LEU A 77 -4.55 22.54 21.97
CA LEU A 77 -3.59 21.99 21.01
C LEU A 77 -3.62 20.46 20.96
N ALA A 78 -3.75 19.79 22.10
CA ALA A 78 -3.91 18.34 22.16
C ALA A 78 -5.22 17.90 21.47
N GLY A 79 -6.30 18.66 21.65
CA GLY A 79 -7.60 18.43 21.00
C GLY A 79 -7.52 18.60 19.49
N ILE A 80 -6.93 19.69 19.01
CA ILE A 80 -6.71 19.95 17.57
C ILE A 80 -5.84 18.85 16.96
N THR A 81 -4.77 18.45 17.64
CA THR A 81 -3.87 17.38 17.17
C THR A 81 -4.62 16.05 17.07
N SER A 82 -5.43 15.71 18.07
CA SER A 82 -6.24 14.48 18.06
C SER A 82 -7.29 14.49 16.95
N ALA A 83 -7.99 15.63 16.76
CA ALA A 83 -8.95 15.81 15.67
C ALA A 83 -8.29 15.69 14.30
N GLY A 84 -7.09 16.28 14.13
CA GLY A 84 -6.29 16.17 12.91
C GLY A 84 -5.84 14.73 12.61
N ALA A 85 -5.34 14.02 13.62
CA ALA A 85 -4.97 12.61 13.50
C ALA A 85 -6.17 11.73 13.10
N PHE A 86 -7.33 11.95 13.73
CA PHE A 86 -8.56 11.25 13.39
C PHE A 86 -9.04 11.57 11.97
N ALA A 87 -9.00 12.83 11.56
CA ALA A 87 -9.35 13.25 10.20
C ALA A 87 -8.43 12.62 9.14
N ALA A 88 -7.12 12.58 9.40
CA ALA A 88 -6.14 11.94 8.51
C ALA A 88 -6.36 10.43 8.38
N PHE A 89 -6.63 9.75 9.49
CA PHE A 89 -7.00 8.33 9.51
C PHE A 89 -8.28 8.08 8.70
N MET A 90 -9.35 8.84 8.97
CA MET A 90 -10.63 8.71 8.27
C MET A 90 -10.52 8.99 6.76
N SER A 91 -9.70 9.98 6.37
CA SER A 91 -9.43 10.27 4.96
C SER A 91 -8.74 9.10 4.24
N THR A 92 -7.76 8.48 4.90
CA THR A 92 -7.04 7.33 4.34
C THR A 92 -7.93 6.09 4.30
N PHE A 93 -8.64 5.80 5.39
CA PHE A 93 -9.56 4.67 5.50
C PHE A 93 -10.66 4.73 4.44
N SER A 94 -11.35 5.87 4.32
CA SER A 94 -12.39 6.06 3.29
C SER A 94 -11.85 5.92 1.87
N GLY A 95 -10.65 6.46 1.60
CA GLY A 95 -9.99 6.32 0.30
C GLY A 95 -9.68 4.87 -0.06
N LEU A 96 -9.13 4.10 0.87
CA LEU A 96 -8.85 2.67 0.67
C LEU A 96 -10.15 1.87 0.50
N LEU A 97 -11.17 2.17 1.31
CA LEU A 97 -12.47 1.50 1.24
C LEU A 97 -13.14 1.72 -0.12
N VAL A 98 -13.16 2.96 -0.62
CA VAL A 98 -13.67 3.29 -1.96
C VAL A 98 -12.88 2.56 -3.04
N SER A 99 -11.54 2.50 -2.92
CA SER A 99 -10.70 1.80 -3.89
C SER A 99 -10.99 0.29 -3.93
N MET A 100 -11.15 -0.37 -2.77
CA MET A 100 -11.45 -1.80 -2.70
C MET A 100 -12.87 -2.11 -3.19
N SER A 101 -13.86 -1.31 -2.78
CA SER A 101 -15.23 -1.44 -3.24
C SER A 101 -15.38 -1.20 -4.74
N GLY A 102 -14.63 -0.24 -5.29
CA GLY A 102 -14.57 0.04 -6.72
C GLY A 102 -14.01 -1.14 -7.51
N ALA A 103 -12.88 -1.70 -7.06
CA ALA A 103 -12.29 -2.89 -7.66
C ALA A 103 -13.25 -4.08 -7.64
N LEU A 104 -13.92 -4.33 -6.51
CA LEU A 104 -14.89 -5.43 -6.41
C LEU A 104 -16.11 -5.18 -7.32
N ALA A 105 -16.68 -3.98 -7.31
CA ALA A 105 -17.87 -3.67 -8.12
C ALA A 105 -17.59 -3.70 -9.63
N HIS A 106 -16.44 -3.21 -10.07
CA HIS A 106 -16.10 -3.14 -11.50
C HIS A 106 -15.39 -4.39 -12.02
N ASP A 107 -14.35 -4.87 -11.33
CA ASP A 107 -13.52 -5.97 -11.85
C ASP A 107 -14.10 -7.33 -11.51
N ILE A 108 -14.69 -7.53 -10.33
CA ILE A 108 -15.29 -8.80 -9.96
C ILE A 108 -16.75 -8.85 -10.41
N TYR A 109 -17.60 -7.97 -9.88
CA TYR A 109 -19.02 -8.01 -10.15
C TYR A 109 -19.33 -7.64 -11.61
N GLY A 110 -18.83 -6.50 -12.08
CA GLY A 110 -19.14 -5.95 -13.40
C GLY A 110 -18.44 -6.60 -14.59
N LYS A 111 -17.33 -7.34 -14.39
CA LYS A 111 -16.63 -8.06 -15.49
C LYS A 111 -16.70 -9.58 -15.38
N MET A 112 -16.64 -10.17 -14.18
CA MET A 112 -16.58 -11.62 -14.01
C MET A 112 -17.94 -12.24 -13.67
N ILE A 113 -18.73 -11.62 -12.78
CA ILE A 113 -19.99 -12.21 -12.30
C ILE A 113 -21.16 -11.87 -13.22
N LYS A 114 -21.41 -10.57 -13.46
CA LYS A 114 -22.52 -10.08 -14.27
C LYS A 114 -22.06 -8.97 -15.22
N PRO A 115 -21.50 -9.33 -16.39
CA PRO A 115 -21.02 -8.37 -17.39
C PRO A 115 -22.08 -7.37 -17.85
N THR A 116 -23.33 -7.82 -17.92
CA THR A 116 -24.50 -7.06 -18.35
C THR A 116 -25.16 -6.24 -17.23
N ALA A 117 -24.52 -6.14 -16.05
CA ALA A 117 -25.09 -5.40 -14.91
C ALA A 117 -25.33 -3.93 -15.23
N SER A 118 -26.50 -3.43 -14.88
CA SER A 118 -26.84 -2.02 -15.00
C SER A 118 -26.02 -1.14 -14.04
N THR A 119 -25.96 0.17 -14.31
CA THR A 119 -25.28 1.13 -13.42
C THR A 119 -25.81 1.10 -11.98
N ALA A 120 -27.12 0.90 -11.81
CA ALA A 120 -27.76 0.81 -10.50
C ALA A 120 -27.34 -0.46 -9.73
N GLU A 121 -27.20 -1.59 -10.44
CA GLU A 121 -26.73 -2.86 -9.84
C GLU A 121 -25.27 -2.75 -9.42
N ARG A 122 -24.41 -2.16 -10.25
CA ARG A 122 -23.00 -1.92 -9.92
C ARG A 122 -22.85 -0.98 -8.72
N LEU A 123 -23.69 0.06 -8.62
CA LEU A 123 -23.70 0.96 -7.46
C LEU A 123 -24.12 0.24 -6.18
N THR A 124 -25.10 -0.66 -6.26
CA THR A 124 -25.52 -1.48 -5.12
C THR A 124 -24.40 -2.43 -4.69
N ALA A 125 -23.75 -3.11 -5.64
CA ALA A 125 -22.59 -3.96 -5.37
C ALA A 125 -21.44 -3.18 -4.70
N PHE A 126 -21.18 -1.95 -5.15
CA PHE A 126 -20.19 -1.06 -4.53
C PHE A 126 -20.53 -0.73 -3.07
N LYS A 127 -21.77 -0.33 -2.79
CA LYS A 127 -22.24 -0.01 -1.43
C LYS A 127 -22.15 -1.22 -0.50
N LEU A 128 -22.58 -2.39 -0.98
CA LEU A 128 -22.49 -3.63 -0.22
C LEU A 128 -21.04 -4.01 0.06
N ALA A 129 -20.16 -3.93 -0.94
CA ALA A 129 -18.73 -4.19 -0.77
C ALA A 129 -18.10 -3.25 0.27
N ALA A 130 -18.49 -1.96 0.28
CA ALA A 130 -17.99 -1.01 1.26
C ALA A 130 -18.39 -1.37 2.69
N VAL A 131 -19.64 -1.78 2.89
CA VAL A 131 -20.10 -2.24 4.22
C VAL A 131 -19.36 -3.51 4.64
N VAL A 132 -19.23 -4.50 3.74
CA VAL A 132 -18.56 -5.77 4.03
C VAL A 132 -17.09 -5.56 4.37
N PHE A 133 -16.34 -4.84 3.53
CA PHE A 133 -14.94 -4.54 3.80
C PHE A 133 -14.76 -3.70 5.06
N GLY A 134 -15.66 -2.76 5.33
CA GLY A 134 -15.64 -1.96 6.55
C GLY A 134 -15.80 -2.81 7.81
N ILE A 135 -16.79 -3.70 7.83
CA ILE A 135 -17.05 -4.62 8.96
C ILE A 135 -15.87 -5.58 9.14
N ILE A 136 -15.37 -6.19 8.07
CA ILE A 136 -14.22 -7.11 8.14
C ILE A 136 -12.99 -6.38 8.67
N SER A 137 -12.68 -5.18 8.15
CA SER A 137 -11.51 -4.40 8.59
C SER A 137 -11.62 -4.02 10.05
N MET A 138 -12.82 -3.61 10.51
CA MET A 138 -13.08 -3.29 11.91
C MET A 138 -12.93 -4.52 12.81
N GLY A 139 -13.50 -5.66 12.40
CA GLY A 139 -13.40 -6.91 13.15
C GLY A 139 -11.96 -7.43 13.26
N LEU A 140 -11.19 -7.39 12.16
CA LEU A 140 -9.78 -7.76 12.17
C LEU A 140 -8.95 -6.80 13.02
N GLY A 141 -9.25 -5.49 13.00
CA GLY A 141 -8.57 -4.50 13.82
C GLY A 141 -8.62 -4.80 15.32
N LEU A 142 -9.78 -5.29 15.81
CA LEU A 142 -9.95 -5.69 17.21
C LEU A 142 -9.08 -6.90 17.62
N LEU A 143 -8.72 -7.76 16.68
CA LEU A 143 -7.90 -8.95 16.96
C LEU A 143 -6.39 -8.66 16.98
N VAL A 144 -5.99 -7.47 16.51
CA VAL A 144 -4.60 -7.13 16.18
C VAL A 144 -4.00 -6.12 17.16
N GLU A 145 -4.77 -5.65 18.16
CA GLU A 145 -4.37 -4.65 19.16
C GLU A 145 -3.08 -5.01 19.94
N SER A 146 -2.77 -6.31 20.10
CA SER A 146 -1.56 -6.75 20.81
C SER A 146 -0.25 -6.67 20.00
N PHE A 147 -0.32 -6.31 18.72
CA PHE A 147 0.83 -6.32 17.82
C PHE A 147 1.34 -4.91 17.56
N ASP A 148 2.66 -4.79 17.36
CA ASP A 148 3.27 -3.52 16.93
C ASP A 148 2.78 -3.15 15.52
N ILE A 149 2.08 -2.02 15.43
CA ILE A 149 1.52 -1.48 14.19
C ILE A 149 2.63 -1.27 13.15
N THR A 150 3.84 -0.94 13.58
CA THR A 150 5.00 -0.70 12.71
C THR A 150 5.37 -1.97 11.93
N LEU A 151 5.39 -3.12 12.61
CA LEU A 151 5.72 -4.41 11.99
C LEU A 151 4.61 -4.87 11.06
N LEU A 152 3.34 -4.76 11.47
CA LEU A 152 2.20 -5.18 10.67
C LEU A 152 2.10 -4.41 9.35
N VAL A 153 2.26 -3.09 9.41
CA VAL A 153 2.24 -2.23 8.23
C VAL A 153 3.44 -2.55 7.33
N GLY A 154 4.62 -2.78 7.93
CA GLY A 154 5.82 -3.23 7.22
C GLY A 154 5.59 -4.54 6.46
N TRP A 155 4.98 -5.53 7.09
CA TRP A 155 4.64 -6.83 6.51
C TRP A 155 3.62 -6.72 5.37
N ALA A 156 2.57 -5.92 5.54
CA ALA A 156 1.61 -5.66 4.48
C ALA A 156 2.28 -5.03 3.25
N PHE A 157 3.19 -4.06 3.45
CA PHE A 157 3.98 -3.48 2.38
C PHE A 157 4.97 -4.46 1.77
N ALA A 158 5.58 -5.34 2.55
CA ALA A 158 6.51 -6.35 2.05
C ALA A 158 5.83 -7.32 1.08
N ILE A 159 4.64 -7.83 1.45
CA ILE A 159 3.83 -8.70 0.59
C ILE A 159 3.40 -7.96 -0.68
N ALA A 160 2.88 -6.73 -0.53
CA ALA A 160 2.46 -5.92 -1.67
C ALA A 160 3.63 -5.57 -2.61
N ALA A 161 4.81 -5.28 -2.07
CA ALA A 161 6.01 -5.01 -2.84
C ALA A 161 6.44 -6.26 -3.62
N ALA A 162 6.54 -7.42 -2.98
CA ALA A 162 6.94 -8.66 -3.65
C ALA A 162 5.97 -9.08 -4.77
N SER A 163 4.68 -8.75 -4.65
CA SER A 163 3.67 -9.11 -5.66
C SER A 163 3.53 -8.07 -6.78
N TYR A 164 3.28 -6.80 -6.45
CA TYR A 164 2.88 -5.78 -7.44
C TYR A 164 4.05 -5.00 -8.05
N PHE A 165 5.13 -4.77 -7.30
CA PHE A 165 6.21 -3.92 -7.80
C PHE A 165 6.92 -4.52 -9.04
N PRO A 166 7.29 -5.82 -9.05
CA PRO A 166 7.87 -6.44 -10.24
C PRO A 166 6.95 -6.39 -11.46
N LEU A 167 5.64 -6.59 -11.25
CA LEU A 167 4.65 -6.51 -12.32
C LEU A 167 4.63 -5.13 -12.96
N LEU A 168 4.58 -4.08 -12.15
CA LEU A 168 4.49 -2.70 -12.64
C LEU A 168 5.80 -2.24 -13.29
N LEU A 169 6.94 -2.62 -12.71
CA LEU A 169 8.26 -2.34 -13.28
C LEU A 169 8.41 -3.01 -14.66
N LEU A 170 8.16 -4.32 -14.75
CA LEU A 170 8.27 -5.02 -16.03
C LEU A 170 7.18 -4.61 -17.02
N GLY A 171 5.96 -4.37 -16.57
CA GLY A 171 4.85 -3.96 -17.43
C GLY A 171 5.03 -2.56 -18.02
N ALA A 172 5.72 -1.65 -17.32
CA ALA A 172 5.99 -0.32 -17.81
C ALA A 172 7.20 -0.28 -18.76
N TRP A 173 8.27 -1.04 -18.51
CA TRP A 173 9.53 -0.88 -19.25
C TRP A 173 9.96 -2.10 -20.09
N TRP A 174 9.34 -3.27 -19.91
CA TRP A 174 9.73 -4.49 -20.60
C TRP A 174 8.63 -5.07 -21.47
N ARG A 175 8.89 -5.11 -22.78
CA ARG A 175 7.94 -5.62 -23.80
C ARG A 175 7.73 -7.13 -23.75
N GLY A 176 8.64 -7.87 -23.11
CA GLY A 176 8.60 -9.32 -23.06
C GLY A 176 7.67 -9.92 -22.02
N LEU A 177 6.96 -9.11 -21.23
CA LEU A 177 6.14 -9.59 -20.12
C LEU A 177 4.90 -10.36 -20.63
N THR A 178 4.73 -11.61 -20.18
CA THR A 178 3.57 -12.43 -20.54
C THR A 178 2.58 -12.55 -19.38
N LYS A 179 1.31 -12.83 -19.67
CA LYS A 179 0.28 -13.07 -18.62
C LYS A 179 0.65 -14.18 -17.64
N HIS A 180 1.37 -15.21 -18.11
CA HIS A 180 1.77 -16.35 -17.28
C HIS A 180 2.97 -15.98 -16.40
N GLY A 181 3.95 -15.25 -16.95
CA GLY A 181 5.08 -14.76 -16.16
C GLY A 181 4.64 -13.76 -15.10
N ALA A 182 3.76 -12.82 -15.47
CA ALA A 182 3.11 -11.90 -14.55
C ALA A 182 2.41 -12.65 -13.40
N ALA A 183 1.51 -13.59 -13.71
CA ALA A 183 0.79 -14.35 -12.69
C ALA A 183 1.74 -15.19 -11.80
N ALA A 184 2.71 -15.88 -12.40
CA ALA A 184 3.66 -16.73 -11.68
C ALA A 184 4.50 -15.93 -10.68
N GLY A 185 5.07 -14.79 -11.09
CA GLY A 185 5.86 -13.96 -10.18
C GLY A 185 5.00 -13.29 -9.11
N MET A 186 3.80 -12.79 -9.45
CA MET A 186 2.90 -12.18 -8.48
C MET A 186 2.50 -13.16 -7.37
N LEU A 187 2.12 -14.38 -7.75
CA LEU A 187 1.74 -15.44 -6.82
C LEU A 187 2.93 -15.92 -6.01
N LEU A 188 4.06 -16.22 -6.66
CA LEU A 188 5.25 -16.70 -5.97
C LEU A 188 5.78 -15.66 -4.98
N GLY A 189 5.95 -14.40 -5.39
CA GLY A 189 6.46 -13.34 -4.53
C GLY A 189 5.53 -13.03 -3.35
N GLY A 190 4.24 -12.92 -3.61
CA GLY A 190 3.23 -12.66 -2.58
C GLY A 190 3.10 -13.81 -1.59
N THR A 191 2.97 -15.04 -2.09
CA THR A 191 2.82 -16.25 -1.26
C THR A 191 4.07 -16.53 -0.45
N LEU A 192 5.27 -16.44 -1.03
CA LEU A 192 6.50 -16.66 -0.26
C LEU A 192 6.70 -15.60 0.82
N SER A 193 6.38 -14.33 0.54
CA SER A 193 6.45 -13.28 1.56
C SER A 193 5.46 -13.52 2.70
N LEU A 194 4.23 -13.90 2.37
CA LEU A 194 3.21 -14.24 3.36
C LEU A 194 3.64 -15.45 4.21
N LEU A 195 4.13 -16.51 3.58
CA LEU A 195 4.62 -17.70 4.29
C LEU A 195 5.79 -17.37 5.21
N ALA A 196 6.73 -16.54 4.76
CA ALA A 196 7.85 -16.11 5.59
C ALA A 196 7.40 -15.39 6.86
N ILE A 197 6.42 -14.48 6.76
CA ILE A 197 5.84 -13.78 7.90
C ILE A 197 5.11 -14.74 8.83
N ILE A 198 4.33 -15.69 8.29
CA ILE A 198 3.63 -16.70 9.10
C ILE A 198 4.63 -17.56 9.87
N VAL A 199 5.72 -17.99 9.21
CA VAL A 199 6.78 -18.78 9.85
C VAL A 199 7.50 -17.95 10.92
N PHE A 200 7.83 -16.69 10.63
CA PHE A 200 8.42 -15.77 11.62
C PHE A 200 7.54 -15.65 12.86
N MET A 201 6.24 -15.38 12.68
CA MET A 201 5.28 -15.29 13.79
C MET A 201 5.16 -16.60 14.56
N GLY A 202 5.19 -17.75 13.86
CA GLY A 202 5.14 -19.07 14.49
C GLY A 202 6.36 -19.37 15.35
N VAL A 203 7.54 -18.93 14.93
CA VAL A 203 8.79 -19.07 15.69
C VAL A 203 8.80 -18.11 16.90
N GLU A 204 8.45 -16.84 16.72
CA GLU A 204 8.40 -15.84 17.81
C GLU A 204 7.38 -16.20 18.89
N LYS A 205 6.19 -16.68 18.50
CA LYS A 205 5.16 -17.14 19.45
C LYS A 205 5.40 -18.55 20.00
N LYS A 206 6.53 -19.18 19.67
CA LYS A 206 6.89 -20.57 20.05
C LYS A 206 5.84 -21.62 19.67
N TRP A 207 5.02 -21.35 18.65
CA TRP A 207 4.13 -22.35 18.05
C TRP A 207 4.93 -23.35 17.22
N LEU A 208 6.08 -22.92 16.71
CA LEU A 208 7.01 -23.74 15.96
C LEU A 208 8.33 -23.81 16.73
N PRO A 209 8.71 -24.99 17.28
CA PRO A 209 9.93 -25.16 18.07
C PRO A 209 11.16 -25.27 17.15
N LEU A 210 11.40 -24.26 16.32
CA LEU A 210 12.56 -24.14 15.46
C LEU A 210 13.50 -23.09 16.03
N ASP A 211 14.74 -23.48 16.35
CA ASP A 211 15.79 -22.52 16.68
C ASP A 211 16.49 -22.08 15.40
N LEU A 212 16.08 -20.91 14.90
CA LEU A 212 16.59 -20.34 13.67
C LEU A 212 17.77 -19.40 13.97
N PRO A 213 18.87 -19.47 13.19
CA PRO A 213 19.94 -18.49 13.24
C PRO A 213 19.45 -17.03 13.13
N PRO A 214 20.17 -16.05 13.71
CA PRO A 214 19.75 -14.64 13.67
C PRO A 214 19.49 -14.11 12.25
N LEU A 215 20.32 -14.53 11.29
CA LEU A 215 20.18 -14.12 9.89
C LEU A 215 18.88 -14.65 9.26
N THR A 216 18.50 -15.90 9.51
CA THR A 216 17.29 -16.48 8.92
C THR A 216 16.04 -15.89 9.54
N LYS A 217 16.05 -15.59 10.85
CA LYS A 217 14.97 -14.82 11.49
C LYS A 217 14.79 -13.45 10.86
N ALA A 218 15.88 -12.69 10.67
CA ALA A 218 15.82 -11.37 10.03
C ALA A 218 15.29 -11.44 8.57
N LEU A 219 15.69 -12.47 7.81
CA LEU A 219 15.19 -12.67 6.44
C LEU A 219 13.70 -13.04 6.39
N LEU A 220 13.19 -13.74 7.41
CA LEU A 220 11.77 -14.07 7.53
C LEU A 220 10.94 -12.86 7.99
N GLU A 221 11.49 -12.03 8.87
CA GLU A 221 10.88 -10.78 9.30
C GLU A 221 10.76 -9.76 8.16
N GLN A 222 11.77 -9.72 7.28
CA GLN A 222 11.85 -8.77 6.17
C GLN A 222 11.86 -9.48 4.80
N PRO A 223 10.75 -10.12 4.40
CA PRO A 223 10.72 -10.93 3.19
C PRO A 223 10.85 -10.12 1.91
N ALA A 224 10.61 -8.80 1.95
CA ALA A 224 10.74 -7.93 0.78
C ALA A 224 12.15 -7.96 0.16
N ILE A 225 13.19 -8.16 0.98
CA ILE A 225 14.60 -8.14 0.57
C ILE A 225 14.86 -9.19 -0.52
N TRP A 226 14.31 -10.39 -0.37
CA TRP A 226 14.52 -11.51 -1.29
C TRP A 226 13.27 -11.85 -2.12
N GLY A 227 12.07 -11.59 -1.59
CA GLY A 227 10.79 -11.86 -2.26
C GLY A 227 10.60 -10.98 -3.50
N VAL A 228 11.04 -9.71 -3.47
CA VAL A 228 10.96 -8.81 -4.63
C VAL A 228 11.90 -9.27 -5.76
N PRO A 229 13.22 -9.49 -5.53
CA PRO A 229 14.10 -10.04 -6.56
C PRO A 229 13.63 -11.39 -7.10
N LEU A 230 13.17 -12.29 -6.23
CA LEU A 230 12.75 -13.62 -6.64
C LEU A 230 11.48 -13.58 -7.51
N SER A 231 10.51 -12.73 -7.14
CA SER A 231 9.33 -12.47 -7.95
C SER A 231 9.71 -11.91 -9.31
N LEU A 232 10.60 -10.92 -9.37
CA LEU A 232 11.09 -10.33 -10.61
C LEU A 232 11.80 -11.34 -11.51
N LEU A 233 12.68 -12.15 -10.94
CA LEU A 233 13.37 -13.23 -11.65
C LEU A 233 12.38 -14.26 -12.19
N THR A 234 11.40 -14.66 -11.39
CA THR A 234 10.36 -15.60 -11.79
C THR A 234 9.54 -15.02 -12.95
N MET A 235 9.11 -13.76 -12.85
CA MET A 235 8.39 -13.08 -13.94
C MET A 235 9.23 -13.07 -15.22
N PHE A 236 10.52 -12.76 -15.12
CA PHE A 236 11.42 -12.68 -16.26
C PHE A 236 11.63 -14.05 -16.92
N VAL A 237 11.97 -15.08 -16.13
CA VAL A 237 12.26 -16.44 -16.63
C VAL A 237 11.02 -17.05 -17.25
N VAL A 238 9.86 -17.01 -16.57
CA VAL A 238 8.62 -17.59 -17.09
C VAL A 238 8.14 -16.82 -18.32
N SER A 239 8.30 -15.49 -18.36
CA SER A 239 7.95 -14.70 -19.54
C SER A 239 8.84 -15.05 -20.75
N LYS A 240 10.15 -15.26 -20.55
CA LYS A 240 11.03 -15.75 -21.62
C LYS A 240 10.66 -17.17 -22.07
N ALA A 241 10.35 -18.07 -21.14
CA ALA A 241 9.90 -19.43 -21.46
C ALA A 241 8.56 -19.43 -22.21
N THR A 242 7.73 -18.41 -22.01
CA THR A 242 6.42 -18.25 -22.67
C THR A 242 6.42 -17.15 -23.74
N ALA A 243 7.58 -16.81 -24.30
CA ALA A 243 7.74 -15.69 -25.23
C ALA A 243 6.84 -15.80 -26.48
N SER A 244 6.44 -17.02 -26.87
CA SER A 244 5.48 -17.25 -27.97
C SER A 244 4.06 -16.74 -27.68
N ARG A 245 3.74 -16.37 -26.42
CA ARG A 245 2.44 -15.86 -25.98
C ARG A 245 2.45 -14.36 -25.68
N VAL A 246 3.50 -13.63 -26.06
CA VAL A 246 3.52 -12.17 -25.96
C VAL A 246 2.44 -11.61 -26.91
N PRO A 247 1.54 -10.73 -26.43
CA PRO A 247 0.51 -10.15 -27.29
C PRO A 247 1.13 -9.33 -28.44
N PRO A 248 0.59 -9.41 -29.67
CA PRO A 248 1.16 -8.73 -30.83
C PRO A 248 1.00 -7.19 -30.76
N ASP A 249 0.13 -6.68 -29.90
CA ASP A 249 -0.15 -5.26 -29.73
C ASP A 249 0.73 -4.56 -28.69
N VAL A 250 1.70 -5.28 -28.09
CA VAL A 250 2.57 -4.75 -27.04
C VAL A 250 3.41 -3.58 -27.53
N ASP A 251 3.98 -3.65 -28.74
CA ASP A 251 4.80 -2.57 -29.28
C ASP A 251 4.00 -1.28 -29.43
N THR A 252 2.77 -1.37 -29.96
CA THR A 252 1.86 -0.23 -30.12
C THR A 252 1.44 0.34 -28.77
N LYS A 253 1.12 -0.51 -27.79
CA LYS A 253 0.77 -0.09 -26.42
C LYS A 253 1.94 0.60 -25.74
N MET A 254 3.14 0.04 -25.83
CA MET A 254 4.35 0.60 -25.21
C MET A 254 4.76 1.92 -25.84
N LEU A 255 4.64 2.04 -27.17
CA LEU A 255 4.90 3.29 -27.88
C LEU A 255 3.92 4.39 -27.43
N ARG A 256 2.63 4.07 -27.27
CA ARG A 256 1.63 5.03 -26.77
C ARG A 256 1.88 5.44 -25.31
N LEU A 257 2.34 4.52 -24.46
CA LEU A 257 2.64 4.81 -23.04
C LEU A 257 3.84 5.77 -22.88
N HIS A 258 4.79 5.75 -23.82
CA HIS A 258 6.01 6.57 -23.75
C HIS A 258 6.02 7.77 -24.70
N ALA A 259 5.06 7.86 -25.62
CA ALA A 259 4.95 8.97 -26.54
C ALA A 259 4.60 10.27 -25.78
N PRO A 260 5.20 11.42 -26.14
CA PRO A 260 4.82 12.72 -25.59
C PRO A 260 3.32 12.99 -25.80
N GLU A 261 2.64 13.53 -24.78
CA GLU A 261 1.21 13.90 -24.85
C GLU A 261 0.89 14.84 -26.03
N GLU A 262 1.86 15.65 -26.44
CA GLU A 262 1.80 16.59 -27.57
C GLU A 262 1.54 15.90 -28.91
N MET A 263 1.79 14.59 -29.02
CA MET A 263 1.55 13.81 -30.24
C MET A 263 0.10 13.28 -30.36
N GLY A 264 -0.77 13.51 -29.36
CA GLY A 264 -2.21 13.20 -29.45
C GLY A 264 -2.59 11.72 -29.57
N LEU A 265 -1.63 10.80 -29.46
CA LEU A 265 -1.81 9.35 -29.68
C LEU A 265 -2.66 8.64 -28.61
N SER A 266 -2.97 9.30 -27.49
CA SER A 266 -3.73 8.74 -26.37
C SER A 266 -5.25 8.97 -26.44
N LYS A 267 -5.74 9.88 -27.29
CA LYS A 267 -7.17 10.24 -27.36
C LYS A 267 -8.06 9.21 -28.07
N ASN A 268 -7.50 8.34 -28.91
CA ASN A 268 -8.26 7.48 -29.84
C ASN A 268 -8.57 6.08 -29.28
N TYR A 269 -8.73 5.88 -27.96
CA TYR A 269 -8.97 4.54 -27.39
C TYR A 269 -9.99 4.49 -26.24
N VAL A 270 -10.72 5.57 -25.95
CA VAL A 270 -11.79 5.57 -24.93
C VAL A 270 -13.19 5.31 -25.54
N GLU A 271 -13.25 4.86 -26.79
CA GLU A 271 -14.47 4.30 -27.39
C GLU A 271 -14.48 2.77 -27.32
#